data_AF-A0A7W1VUE9-F1
#
_entry.id   AF-A0A7W1VUE9-F1
#
_cell.length_a   1.000
_cell.length_b   1.000
_cell.length_c   1.000
_cell.angle_alpha   90.00
_cell.angle_beta   90.00
_cell.angle_gamma   90.00
#
_symmetry.space_group_name_H-M   'P 1'
#
loop_
_entity.id
_entity.type
_entity.pdbx_description
1 polymer ?
#
loop_
_entity_poly.entity_id
_entity_poly.type
_entity_poly.pdbx_seq_one_letter_code
_entity_poly.pdbx_strand_id
1 'polypeptide(L)'
;MSRNILSICAGLSLLCTTLVAQPKADGPTYKTGFSAVTHIGKELRDALKPALRTKVHSHPVALETDVRPFVKTVEYPDENEPLRLVFVSVGFIDLMNHVSHAKAIDRIQPGYFQRYLVSLADESGDFSLKELPGISDRRYWSDDILNDQQSNFNQMVGMVVAIELSHHYLGHYKKNSNTLAESDNQEPINNLLQPAEWEEALKVGVQNALDCGYGIDGLKVFYDAIAKMPKRPDWVDYFLPEHVKVAKLQKDLQKAENYYFAQ
;
A
#
# COMPACT_ATOMS: atom_id res chain seq x y z
N MET A 1 64.35 -18.58 -36.86
CA MET A 1 63.10 -18.21 -37.56
C MET A 1 61.94 -18.60 -36.66
N SER A 2 61.02 -17.77 -36.19
CA SER A 2 60.82 -16.32 -36.18
C SER A 2 59.87 -16.06 -35.00
N ARG A 3 60.17 -15.07 -34.16
CA ARG A 3 59.35 -14.68 -33.00
C ARG A 3 58.28 -13.69 -33.45
N ASN A 4 57.00 -14.00 -33.22
CA ASN A 4 55.90 -13.06 -33.39
C ASN A 4 55.53 -12.44 -32.03
N ILE A 5 55.75 -11.12 -31.92
CA ILE A 5 55.37 -10.29 -30.78
C ILE A 5 54.07 -9.60 -31.18
N LEU A 6 52.97 -9.89 -30.46
CA LEU A 6 51.69 -9.20 -30.63
C LEU A 6 51.58 -8.10 -29.56
N SER A 7 51.67 -6.84 -29.98
CA SER A 7 51.41 -5.66 -29.14
C SER A 7 49.91 -5.44 -29.00
N ILE A 8 49.40 -5.46 -27.77
CA ILE A 8 48.02 -5.07 -27.42
C ILE A 8 48.07 -3.60 -26.96
N CYS A 9 47.48 -2.71 -27.76
CA CYS A 9 47.26 -1.31 -27.38
C CYS A 9 46.07 -1.23 -26.41
N ALA A 10 46.32 -0.82 -25.17
CA ALA A 10 45.30 -0.49 -24.19
C ALA A 10 44.70 0.89 -24.54
N GLY A 11 43.48 0.90 -25.08
CA GLY A 11 42.68 2.11 -25.25
C GLY A 11 41.99 2.47 -23.93
N LEU A 12 42.49 3.50 -23.25
CA LEU A 12 41.90 4.07 -22.05
C LEU A 12 40.71 4.97 -22.46
N SER A 13 39.50 4.40 -22.54
CA SER A 13 38.28 5.18 -22.77
C SER A 13 37.89 5.92 -21.50
N LEU A 14 38.17 7.23 -21.46
CA LEU A 14 37.66 8.15 -20.47
C LEU A 14 36.12 8.24 -20.62
N LEU A 15 35.37 7.52 -19.78
CA LEU A 15 33.94 7.75 -19.62
C LEU A 15 33.77 9.10 -18.88
N CYS A 16 33.59 10.17 -19.64
CA CYS A 16 33.02 11.41 -19.13
C CYS A 16 31.57 11.11 -18.69
N THR A 17 31.38 10.85 -17.40
CA THR A 17 30.05 10.88 -16.77
C THR A 17 29.56 12.33 -16.78
N THR A 18 28.81 12.70 -17.81
CA THR A 18 28.00 13.91 -17.76
C THR A 18 26.97 13.71 -16.65
N LEU A 19 27.22 14.31 -15.48
CA LEU A 19 26.23 14.53 -14.44
C LEU A 19 25.13 15.41 -15.05
N VAL A 20 24.12 14.77 -15.65
CA VAL A 20 22.88 15.44 -16.01
C VAL A 20 22.22 15.78 -14.68
N ALA A 21 22.32 17.06 -14.28
CA ALA A 21 21.57 17.58 -13.15
C ALA A 21 20.09 17.28 -13.40
N GLN A 22 19.49 16.40 -12.59
CA GLN A 22 18.06 16.19 -12.65
C GLN A 22 17.40 17.55 -12.35
N PRO A 23 16.46 18.01 -13.19
CA PRO A 23 15.73 19.23 -12.91
C PRO A 23 15.14 19.11 -11.50
N LYS A 24 15.42 20.11 -10.64
CA LYS A 24 14.72 20.21 -9.37
C LYS A 24 13.24 20.23 -9.69
N ALA A 25 12.51 19.24 -9.19
CA ALA A 25 11.06 19.30 -9.19
C ALA A 25 10.69 20.49 -8.29
N ASP A 26 10.43 21.65 -8.89
CA ASP A 26 10.12 22.89 -8.16
C ASP A 26 8.68 22.88 -7.57
N GLY A 27 8.04 21.71 -7.53
CA GLY A 27 6.71 21.49 -6.97
C GLY A 27 6.78 20.82 -5.59
N PRO A 28 5.75 21.03 -4.74
CA PRO A 28 5.64 20.30 -3.49
C PRO A 28 5.44 18.80 -3.74
N THR A 29 6.14 17.96 -2.96
CA THR A 29 6.11 16.50 -3.08
C THR A 29 5.78 15.86 -1.74
N TYR A 30 5.11 14.71 -1.77
CA TYR A 30 4.88 13.92 -0.57
C TYR A 30 6.19 13.41 0.03
N LYS A 31 6.27 13.39 1.36
CA LYS A 31 7.35 12.69 2.09
C LYS A 31 7.06 11.18 2.22
N THR A 32 5.81 10.79 1.95
CA THR A 32 5.30 9.42 2.01
C THR A 32 5.35 8.77 0.63
N GLY A 33 6.21 7.75 0.48
CA GLY A 33 6.40 6.99 -0.75
C GLY A 33 6.77 5.54 -0.43
N PHE A 34 7.33 4.81 -1.40
CA PHE A 34 7.64 3.39 -1.23
C PHE A 34 8.56 3.11 -0.03
N SER A 35 9.53 3.98 0.25
CA SER A 35 10.39 3.86 1.44
C SER A 35 9.59 3.83 2.74
N ALA A 36 8.55 4.67 2.88
CA ALA A 36 7.66 4.65 4.03
C ALA A 36 6.87 3.34 4.12
N VAL A 37 6.35 2.84 3.00
CA VAL A 37 5.61 1.55 2.98
C VAL A 37 6.52 0.38 3.37
N THR A 38 7.76 0.33 2.86
CA THR A 38 8.72 -0.73 3.24
C THR A 38 9.09 -0.68 4.72
N HIS A 39 9.23 0.53 5.28
CA HIS A 39 9.49 0.72 6.70
C HIS A 39 8.32 0.20 7.53
N ILE A 40 7.09 0.59 7.19
CA ILE A 40 5.86 0.10 7.81
C ILE A 40 5.77 -1.42 7.75
N GLY A 41 6.01 -2.02 6.58
CA GLY A 41 5.99 -3.47 6.42
C GLY A 41 6.98 -4.19 7.34
N LYS A 42 8.20 -3.63 7.49
CA LYS A 42 9.19 -4.17 8.41
C LYS A 42 8.73 -4.08 9.87
N GLU A 43 8.20 -2.94 10.31
CA GLU A 43 7.66 -2.76 11.66
C GLU A 43 6.55 -3.78 11.96
N LEU A 44 5.59 -3.93 11.04
CA LEU A 44 4.51 -4.92 11.13
C LEU A 44 5.03 -6.35 11.30
N ARG A 45 6.08 -6.72 10.56
CA ARG A 45 6.67 -8.07 10.63
C ARG A 45 7.49 -8.26 11.91
N ASP A 46 8.18 -7.22 12.38
CA ASP A 46 8.97 -7.27 13.60
C ASP A 46 8.10 -7.28 14.88
N ALA A 47 6.87 -6.75 14.82
CA ALA A 47 5.89 -6.87 15.90
C ALA A 47 5.24 -8.26 16.00
N LEU A 48 5.24 -9.06 14.93
CA LEU A 48 4.71 -10.43 14.96
C LEU A 48 5.41 -11.29 16.01
N LYS A 49 4.62 -12.19 16.62
CA LYS A 49 5.13 -13.28 17.46
C LYS A 49 6.18 -14.10 16.69
N PRO A 50 7.23 -14.63 17.34
CA PRO A 50 8.32 -15.34 16.67
C PRO A 50 7.85 -16.45 15.70
N ALA A 51 6.83 -17.23 16.09
CA ALA A 51 6.30 -18.32 15.26
C ALA A 51 5.53 -17.85 14.01
N LEU A 52 5.01 -16.61 14.00
CA LEU A 52 4.34 -16.02 12.83
C LEU A 52 5.34 -15.27 11.95
N ARG A 53 6.40 -14.71 12.56
CA ARG A 53 7.45 -13.97 11.85
C ARG A 53 8.19 -14.83 10.82
N THR A 54 8.32 -16.14 11.05
CA THR A 54 8.93 -17.09 10.08
C THR A 54 8.00 -17.41 8.91
N LYS A 55 6.72 -17.04 8.98
CA LYS A 55 5.76 -17.19 7.89
C LYS A 55 5.71 -15.97 6.98
N VAL A 56 6.57 -14.99 7.17
CA VAL A 56 6.62 -13.74 6.41
C VAL A 56 8.09 -13.41 6.13
N HIS A 57 8.40 -12.94 4.92
CA HIS A 57 9.77 -12.57 4.56
C HIS A 57 10.32 -11.44 5.44
N SER A 58 11.65 -11.36 5.56
CA SER A 58 12.34 -10.31 6.34
C SER A 58 12.11 -8.89 5.80
N HIS A 59 11.86 -8.79 4.49
CA HIS A 59 11.50 -7.57 3.77
C HIS A 59 10.14 -7.82 3.13
N PRO A 60 9.04 -7.61 3.86
CA PRO A 60 7.75 -8.21 3.50
C PRO A 60 6.97 -7.43 2.45
N VAL A 61 7.46 -6.27 2.00
CA VAL A 61 6.80 -5.42 1.01
C VAL A 61 7.71 -5.25 -0.20
N ALA A 62 7.15 -5.42 -1.40
CA ALA A 62 7.82 -5.06 -2.65
C ALA A 62 6.93 -4.16 -3.52
N LEU A 63 7.56 -3.43 -4.44
CA LEU A 63 6.89 -2.48 -5.33
C LEU A 63 6.62 -3.11 -6.70
N GLU A 64 5.42 -2.93 -7.19
CA GLU A 64 5.07 -3.06 -8.60
C GLU A 64 4.87 -1.67 -9.22
N THR A 65 5.34 -1.48 -10.45
CA THR A 65 5.27 -0.17 -11.13
C THR A 65 3.91 0.12 -11.79
N ASP A 66 2.92 -0.73 -11.55
CA ASP A 66 1.56 -0.56 -12.08
C ASP A 66 0.90 0.71 -11.51
N VAL A 67 0.17 1.42 -12.36
CA VAL A 67 -0.60 2.62 -12.00
C VAL A 67 -1.97 2.28 -11.42
N ARG A 68 -2.46 1.06 -11.63
CA ARG A 68 -3.68 0.56 -11.00
C ARG A 68 -3.46 0.42 -9.50
N PRO A 69 -4.30 0.99 -8.64
CA PRO A 69 -4.16 0.79 -7.20
C PRO A 69 -4.43 -0.66 -6.81
N PHE A 70 -3.44 -1.34 -6.24
CA PHE A 70 -3.64 -2.65 -5.65
C PHE A 70 -2.64 -2.95 -4.52
N VAL A 71 -3.03 -3.91 -3.70
CA VAL A 71 -2.18 -4.63 -2.77
C VAL A 71 -2.45 -6.13 -2.96
N LYS A 72 -1.40 -6.95 -2.99
CA LYS A 72 -1.51 -8.39 -3.24
C LYS A 72 -0.61 -9.19 -2.33
N THR A 73 -1.15 -10.24 -1.75
CA THR A 73 -0.36 -11.27 -1.08
C THR A 73 0.26 -12.20 -2.12
N VAL A 74 1.59 -12.41 -2.09
CA VAL A 74 2.32 -13.27 -3.06
C VAL A 74 3.28 -14.23 -2.35
N GLU A 75 3.46 -15.43 -2.91
CA GLU A 75 4.47 -16.41 -2.49
C GLU A 75 5.29 -16.87 -3.70
N TYR A 76 6.61 -16.74 -3.63
CA TYR A 76 7.52 -17.31 -4.63
C TYR A 76 8.30 -18.49 -4.05
N PRO A 77 8.53 -19.55 -4.84
CA PRO A 77 9.46 -20.60 -4.46
C PRO A 77 10.89 -20.02 -4.42
N ASP A 78 11.63 -20.33 -3.35
CA ASP A 78 13.05 -20.01 -3.20
C ASP A 78 13.75 -21.25 -2.58
N GLU A 79 15.07 -21.36 -2.77
CA GLU A 79 15.85 -22.58 -2.50
C GLU A 79 15.78 -23.03 -1.04
N ASN A 80 15.68 -22.07 -0.11
CA ASN A 80 15.69 -22.34 1.33
C ASN A 80 14.30 -22.25 1.95
N GLU A 81 13.61 -21.12 1.73
CA GLU A 81 12.28 -20.86 2.27
C GLU A 81 11.51 -19.99 1.28
N PRO A 82 10.21 -20.26 1.02
CA PRO A 82 9.46 -19.48 0.06
C PRO A 82 9.32 -18.01 0.50
N LEU A 83 9.44 -17.10 -0.47
CA LEU A 83 9.34 -15.66 -0.27
C LEU A 83 7.88 -15.27 -0.13
N ARG A 84 7.43 -15.05 1.10
CA ARG A 84 6.07 -14.62 1.44
C ARG A 84 6.03 -13.11 1.63
N LEU A 85 5.49 -12.42 0.63
CA LEU A 85 5.54 -10.97 0.49
C LEU A 85 4.13 -10.39 0.28
N VAL A 86 4.05 -9.07 0.39
CA VAL A 86 2.94 -8.25 -0.10
C VAL A 86 3.49 -7.33 -1.18
N PHE A 87 2.88 -7.37 -2.35
CA PHE A 87 3.14 -6.46 -3.45
C PHE A 87 2.20 -5.26 -3.33
N VAL A 88 2.76 -4.05 -3.45
CA VAL A 88 2.01 -2.81 -3.54
C VAL A 88 2.32 -2.15 -4.87
N SER A 89 1.31 -1.59 -5.52
CA SER A 89 1.53 -0.84 -6.77
C SER A 89 1.94 0.61 -6.51
N VAL A 90 2.50 1.29 -7.52
CA VAL A 90 2.66 2.76 -7.49
C VAL A 90 1.30 3.43 -7.34
N GLY A 91 0.27 2.92 -8.04
CA GLY A 91 -1.11 3.39 -7.90
C GLY A 91 -1.67 3.30 -6.48
N PHE A 92 -1.28 2.28 -5.70
CA PHE A 92 -1.68 2.16 -4.30
C PHE A 92 -1.07 3.28 -3.45
N ILE A 93 0.21 3.58 -3.66
CA ILE A 93 0.89 4.66 -2.93
C ILE A 93 0.25 6.00 -3.26
N ASP A 94 -0.03 6.26 -4.53
CA ASP A 94 -0.70 7.48 -4.99
C ASP A 94 -2.12 7.58 -4.41
N LEU A 95 -2.88 6.49 -4.41
CA LEU A 95 -4.22 6.42 -3.81
C LEU A 95 -4.18 6.80 -2.32
N MET A 96 -3.29 6.18 -1.56
CA MET A 96 -3.17 6.42 -0.12
C MET A 96 -2.75 7.86 0.18
N ASN A 97 -1.82 8.40 -0.62
CA ASN A 97 -1.41 9.81 -0.53
C ASN A 97 -2.59 10.75 -0.83
N HIS A 98 -3.29 10.55 -1.95
CA HIS A 98 -4.37 11.43 -2.37
C HIS A 98 -5.57 11.39 -1.43
N VAL A 99 -6.00 10.20 -1.00
CA VAL A 99 -7.12 10.07 -0.05
C VAL A 99 -6.77 10.74 1.28
N SER A 100 -5.56 10.51 1.80
CA SER A 100 -5.09 11.12 3.04
C SER A 100 -5.00 12.65 2.93
N HIS A 101 -4.51 13.15 1.79
CA HIS A 101 -4.35 14.58 1.56
C HIS A 101 -5.71 15.27 1.38
N ALA A 102 -6.60 14.69 0.58
CA ALA A 102 -7.97 15.19 0.42
C ALA A 102 -8.70 15.23 1.77
N LYS A 103 -8.49 14.24 2.64
CA LYS A 103 -9.04 14.23 3.99
C LYS A 103 -8.46 15.34 4.87
N ALA A 104 -7.16 15.60 4.80
CA ALA A 104 -6.52 16.68 5.54
C ALA A 104 -7.00 18.07 5.06
N ILE A 105 -7.09 18.29 3.74
CA ILE A 105 -7.61 19.53 3.13
C ILE A 105 -9.05 19.81 3.59
N ASP A 106 -9.87 18.77 3.77
CA ASP A 106 -11.26 18.91 4.21
C ASP A 106 -11.42 19.68 5.53
N ARG A 107 -10.37 19.72 6.37
CA ARG A 107 -10.33 20.52 7.61
C ARG A 107 -10.39 22.03 7.35
N ILE A 108 -9.79 22.50 6.27
CA ILE A 108 -9.73 23.93 5.90
C ILE A 108 -10.70 24.27 4.77
N GLN A 109 -11.16 23.27 4.02
CA GLN A 109 -12.17 23.42 2.99
C GLN A 109 -13.20 22.28 3.07
N PRO A 110 -14.23 22.41 3.92
CA PRO A 110 -15.25 21.38 4.09
C PRO A 110 -15.90 20.94 2.78
N GLY A 111 -16.08 19.62 2.64
CA GLY A 111 -16.63 18.98 1.45
C GLY A 111 -15.60 18.76 0.33
N TYR A 112 -14.33 19.14 0.53
CA TYR A 112 -13.25 18.82 -0.40
C TYR A 112 -13.09 17.32 -0.58
N PHE A 113 -13.08 16.58 0.54
CA PHE A 113 -12.92 15.13 0.50
C PHE A 113 -14.02 14.48 -0.34
N GLN A 114 -15.28 14.82 -0.08
CA GLN A 114 -16.41 14.26 -0.82
C GLN A 114 -16.35 14.56 -2.33
N ARG A 115 -15.94 15.77 -2.73
CA ARG A 115 -15.78 16.10 -4.15
C ARG A 115 -14.68 15.27 -4.81
N TYR A 116 -13.57 15.04 -4.11
CA TYR A 116 -12.51 14.17 -4.61
C TYR A 116 -13.00 12.73 -4.80
N LEU A 117 -13.76 12.18 -3.84
CA LEU A 117 -14.31 10.82 -3.95
C LEU A 117 -15.23 10.62 -5.16
N VAL A 118 -15.98 11.65 -5.56
CA VAL A 118 -16.78 11.61 -6.79
C VAL A 118 -15.88 11.46 -8.02
N SER A 119 -14.78 12.21 -8.10
CA SER A 119 -13.81 12.05 -9.19
C SER A 119 -13.12 10.68 -9.17
N LEU A 120 -12.78 10.18 -7.99
CA LEU A 120 -12.10 8.90 -7.81
C LEU A 120 -12.98 7.70 -8.23
N ALA A 121 -14.30 7.82 -8.10
CA ALA A 121 -15.26 6.81 -8.53
C ALA A 121 -15.29 6.57 -10.06
N ASP A 122 -14.78 7.53 -10.83
CA ASP A 122 -14.70 7.45 -12.29
C ASP A 122 -13.35 6.91 -12.80
N GLU A 123 -12.40 6.56 -11.90
CA GLU A 123 -11.09 6.06 -12.28
C GLU A 123 -11.12 4.56 -12.61
N SER A 124 -10.74 4.17 -13.83
CA SER A 124 -10.65 2.76 -14.22
C SER A 124 -9.43 2.04 -13.65
N GLY A 125 -8.39 2.79 -13.28
CA GLY A 125 -7.08 2.24 -12.89
C GLY A 125 -6.17 1.91 -14.07
N ASP A 126 -6.52 2.28 -15.30
CA ASP A 126 -5.65 2.08 -16.48
C ASP A 126 -4.63 3.22 -16.66
N PHE A 127 -4.84 4.33 -15.94
CA PHE A 127 -3.97 5.50 -15.93
C PHE A 127 -3.68 5.90 -14.48
N SER A 128 -2.65 6.73 -14.31
CA SER A 128 -2.40 7.39 -13.02
C SER A 128 -3.64 8.15 -12.56
N LEU A 129 -3.89 8.12 -11.25
CA LEU A 129 -5.02 8.81 -10.64
C LEU A 129 -5.01 10.29 -10.99
N LYS A 130 -6.19 10.86 -11.27
CA LYS A 130 -6.34 12.30 -11.42
C LYS A 130 -5.79 13.03 -10.19
N GLU A 131 -5.11 14.14 -10.46
CA GLU A 131 -4.62 15.01 -9.40
C GLU A 131 -5.76 15.56 -8.54
N LEU A 132 -5.43 15.91 -7.30
CA LEU A 132 -6.34 16.56 -6.38
C LEU A 132 -6.82 17.92 -6.95
N PRO A 133 -8.13 18.23 -6.91
CA PRO A 133 -8.64 19.49 -7.46
C PRO A 133 -8.00 20.74 -6.82
N GLY A 134 -7.34 21.57 -7.62
CA GLY A 134 -6.71 22.80 -7.12
C GLY A 134 -5.47 22.55 -6.26
N ILE A 135 -4.77 21.43 -6.47
CA ILE A 135 -3.55 21.06 -5.74
C ILE A 135 -2.44 22.12 -5.80
N SER A 136 -2.48 23.07 -6.72
CA SER A 136 -1.54 24.20 -6.77
C SER A 136 -1.73 25.24 -5.65
N ASP A 137 -2.83 25.17 -4.88
CA ASP A 137 -3.06 26.06 -3.74
C ASP A 137 -2.08 25.76 -2.60
N ARG A 138 -1.23 26.74 -2.28
CA ARG A 138 -0.21 26.63 -1.22
C ARG A 138 -0.80 26.31 0.15
N ARG A 139 -2.07 26.65 0.42
CA ARG A 139 -2.74 26.34 1.68
C ARG A 139 -2.92 24.84 1.90
N TYR A 140 -2.98 24.05 0.82
CA TYR A 140 -3.06 22.60 0.89
C TYR A 140 -1.70 21.96 1.21
N TRP A 141 -0.60 22.71 1.11
CA TRP A 141 0.75 22.22 1.35
C TRP A 141 1.38 22.81 2.61
N SER A 142 0.56 23.29 3.55
CA SER A 142 1.09 23.71 4.86
C SER A 142 1.57 22.49 5.66
N ASP A 143 2.49 22.72 6.60
CA ASP A 143 3.02 21.66 7.46
C ASP A 143 1.91 20.95 8.23
N ASP A 144 0.90 21.67 8.71
CA ASP A 144 -0.25 21.06 9.42
C ASP A 144 -1.02 20.07 8.53
N ILE A 145 -1.29 20.45 7.27
CA ILE A 145 -1.99 19.57 6.32
C ILE A 145 -1.13 18.37 5.95
N LEU A 146 0.18 18.56 5.77
CA LEU A 146 1.11 17.47 5.46
C LEU A 146 1.31 16.51 6.64
N ASN A 147 1.32 17.00 7.87
CA ASN A 147 1.39 16.16 9.06
C ASN A 147 0.12 15.31 9.21
N ASP A 148 -1.05 15.90 9.01
CA ASP A 148 -2.32 15.16 9.01
C ASP A 148 -2.39 14.13 7.87
N GLN A 149 -1.95 14.53 6.68
CA GLN A 149 -1.87 13.64 5.52
C GLN A 149 -0.94 12.46 5.81
N GLN A 150 0.25 12.70 6.35
CA GLN A 150 1.20 11.66 6.70
C GLN A 150 0.67 10.71 7.78
N SER A 151 0.00 11.26 8.82
CA SER A 151 -0.62 10.46 9.87
C SER A 151 -1.70 9.52 9.29
N ASN A 152 -2.60 10.05 8.46
CA ASN A 152 -3.62 9.26 7.78
C ASN A 152 -3.00 8.20 6.85
N PHE A 153 -1.96 8.57 6.09
CA PHE A 153 -1.26 7.67 5.18
C PHE A 153 -0.67 6.49 5.95
N ASN A 154 0.07 6.74 7.03
CA ASN A 154 0.71 5.69 7.82
C ASN A 154 -0.33 4.73 8.42
N GLN A 155 -1.45 5.27 8.93
CA GLN A 155 -2.54 4.46 9.47
C GLN A 155 -3.24 3.61 8.39
N MET A 156 -3.55 4.19 7.23
CA MET A 156 -4.17 3.46 6.11
C MET A 156 -3.26 2.34 5.61
N VAL A 157 -2.00 2.69 5.30
CA VAL A 157 -1.02 1.73 4.77
C VAL A 157 -0.70 0.65 5.80
N GLY A 158 -0.43 1.02 7.05
CA GLY A 158 -0.14 0.08 8.12
C GLY A 158 -1.24 -0.94 8.30
N MET A 159 -2.50 -0.50 8.30
CA MET A 159 -3.65 -1.39 8.42
C MET A 159 -3.82 -2.30 7.19
N VAL A 160 -3.82 -1.73 5.97
CA VAL A 160 -4.03 -2.51 4.74
C VAL A 160 -2.92 -3.55 4.56
N VAL A 161 -1.65 -3.16 4.74
CA VAL A 161 -0.52 -4.10 4.63
C VAL A 161 -0.57 -5.16 5.73
N ALA A 162 -0.97 -4.82 6.96
CA ALA A 162 -1.09 -5.81 8.03
C ALA A 162 -2.17 -6.86 7.75
N ILE A 163 -3.31 -6.45 7.18
CA ILE A 163 -4.39 -7.34 6.76
C ILE A 163 -3.88 -8.30 5.69
N GLU A 164 -3.18 -7.79 4.68
CA GLU A 164 -2.64 -8.61 3.60
C GLU A 164 -1.56 -9.59 4.10
N LEU A 165 -0.63 -9.13 4.94
CA LEU A 165 0.37 -10.02 5.55
C LEU A 165 -0.28 -11.15 6.36
N SER A 166 -1.47 -10.92 6.92
CA SER A 166 -2.17 -11.95 7.69
C SER A 166 -2.59 -13.15 6.86
N HIS A 167 -2.84 -12.97 5.56
CA HIS A 167 -3.19 -14.07 4.68
C HIS A 167 -2.09 -15.13 4.57
N HIS A 168 -0.82 -14.75 4.74
CA HIS A 168 0.29 -15.69 4.81
C HIS A 168 0.23 -16.54 6.07
N TYR A 169 0.21 -15.90 7.24
CA TYR A 169 0.35 -16.63 8.49
C TYR A 169 -0.93 -17.31 8.99
N LEU A 170 -2.09 -16.92 8.46
CA LEU A 170 -3.37 -17.62 8.58
C LEU A 170 -3.52 -18.76 7.56
N GLY A 171 -2.67 -18.82 6.52
CA GLY A 171 -2.70 -19.87 5.51
C GLY A 171 -3.74 -19.68 4.40
N HIS A 172 -4.39 -18.52 4.34
CA HIS A 172 -5.38 -18.19 3.30
C HIS A 172 -4.75 -18.17 1.91
N TYR A 173 -3.53 -17.63 1.77
CA TYR A 173 -2.81 -17.66 0.50
C TYR A 173 -2.58 -19.10 0.04
N LYS A 174 -2.01 -19.95 0.92
CA LYS A 174 -1.70 -21.35 0.60
C LYS A 174 -2.94 -22.12 0.14
N LYS A 175 -4.07 -21.91 0.81
CA LYS A 175 -5.37 -22.52 0.45
C LYS A 175 -5.79 -22.18 -0.99
N ASN A 176 -5.55 -20.94 -1.43
CA ASN A 176 -5.98 -20.42 -2.74
C ASN A 176 -4.83 -20.30 -3.76
N SER A 177 -3.67 -20.90 -3.48
CA SER A 177 -2.43 -20.68 -4.24
C SER A 177 -2.52 -21.07 -5.71
N ASN A 178 -3.28 -22.12 -6.06
CA ASN A 178 -3.46 -22.51 -7.47
C ASN A 178 -4.13 -21.38 -8.28
N THR A 179 -5.23 -20.81 -7.78
CA THR A 179 -5.93 -19.71 -8.45
C THR A 179 -5.09 -18.43 -8.49
N LEU A 180 -4.38 -18.14 -7.40
CA LEU A 180 -3.54 -16.95 -7.29
C LEU A 180 -2.29 -17.04 -8.16
N ALA A 181 -1.70 -18.22 -8.38
CA ALA A 181 -0.48 -18.38 -9.17
C ALA A 181 -0.71 -18.45 -10.69
N GLU A 182 -1.91 -18.82 -11.14
CA GLU A 182 -2.20 -19.12 -12.55
C GLU A 182 -2.56 -17.92 -13.43
N SER A 183 -2.73 -16.72 -12.87
CA SER A 183 -3.21 -15.55 -13.64
C SER A 183 -2.16 -14.45 -13.76
N ASP A 184 -1.84 -14.08 -15.00
CA ASP A 184 -1.06 -12.86 -15.31
C ASP A 184 -1.75 -11.59 -14.78
N ASN A 185 -3.08 -11.64 -14.60
CA ASN A 185 -3.89 -10.66 -13.90
C ASN A 185 -4.43 -11.26 -12.59
N GLN A 186 -3.55 -11.45 -11.60
CA GLN A 186 -3.91 -12.04 -10.31
C GLN A 186 -5.16 -11.43 -9.70
N GLU A 187 -6.20 -12.27 -9.56
CA GLU A 187 -7.46 -11.91 -8.91
C GLU A 187 -7.19 -11.50 -7.45
N PRO A 188 -7.85 -10.45 -6.92
CA PRO A 188 -7.73 -10.09 -5.52
C PRO A 188 -8.04 -11.28 -4.61
N ILE A 189 -7.17 -11.56 -3.64
CA ILE A 189 -7.41 -12.66 -2.68
C ILE A 189 -8.78 -12.53 -1.99
N ASN A 190 -9.22 -11.30 -1.76
CA ASN A 190 -10.53 -10.93 -1.24
C ASN A 190 -11.73 -11.56 -1.97
N ASN A 191 -11.60 -11.85 -3.27
CA ASN A 191 -12.65 -12.49 -4.07
C ASN A 191 -12.68 -14.02 -3.89
N LEU A 192 -11.62 -14.60 -3.32
CA LEU A 192 -11.47 -16.04 -3.09
C LEU A 192 -11.77 -16.45 -1.64
N LEU A 193 -11.80 -15.49 -0.71
CA LEU A 193 -12.02 -15.75 0.70
C LEU A 193 -13.50 -15.98 1.02
N GLN A 194 -13.76 -16.90 1.93
CA GLN A 194 -15.05 -16.92 2.61
C GLN A 194 -15.17 -15.69 3.53
N PRO A 195 -16.39 -15.16 3.79
CA PRO A 195 -16.56 -14.00 4.65
C PRO A 195 -15.89 -14.12 6.02
N ALA A 196 -15.92 -15.32 6.62
CA ALA A 196 -15.27 -15.58 7.90
C ALA A 196 -13.73 -15.50 7.84
N GLU A 197 -13.13 -15.93 6.73
CA GLU A 197 -11.68 -15.86 6.52
C GLU A 197 -11.24 -14.41 6.35
N TRP A 198 -12.00 -13.61 5.61
CA TRP A 198 -11.74 -12.18 5.50
C TRP A 198 -11.89 -11.45 6.84
N GLU A 199 -12.96 -11.75 7.60
CA GLU A 199 -13.15 -11.16 8.93
C GLU A 199 -12.05 -11.57 9.93
N GLU A 200 -11.51 -12.79 9.82
CA GLU A 200 -10.36 -13.24 10.63
C GLU A 200 -9.08 -12.47 10.27
N ALA A 201 -8.78 -12.36 8.97
CA ALA A 201 -7.64 -11.61 8.47
C ALA A 201 -7.69 -10.13 8.91
N LEU A 202 -8.86 -9.50 8.79
CA LEU A 202 -9.11 -8.16 9.28
C LEU A 202 -8.76 -8.02 10.76
N LYS A 203 -9.28 -8.90 11.62
CA LYS A 203 -9.06 -8.83 13.08
C LYS A 203 -7.59 -8.97 13.43
N VAL A 204 -6.90 -9.95 12.83
CA VAL A 204 -5.49 -10.20 13.14
C VAL A 204 -4.59 -9.11 12.56
N GLY A 205 -4.89 -8.62 11.36
CA GLY A 205 -4.20 -7.49 10.75
C GLY A 205 -4.34 -6.20 11.57
N VAL A 206 -5.56 -5.87 12.01
CA VAL A 206 -5.83 -4.71 12.87
C VAL A 206 -5.10 -4.81 14.19
N GLN A 207 -5.10 -5.98 14.84
CA GLN A 207 -4.33 -6.18 16.08
C GLN A 207 -2.83 -5.94 15.84
N ASN A 208 -2.26 -6.52 14.79
CA ASN A 208 -0.83 -6.36 14.48
C ASN A 208 -0.47 -4.89 14.17
N ALA A 209 -1.34 -4.17 13.46
CA ALA A 209 -1.15 -2.76 13.18
C ALA A 209 -1.24 -1.88 14.45
N LEU A 210 -2.17 -2.18 15.36
CA LEU A 210 -2.28 -1.53 16.67
C LEU A 210 -1.04 -1.80 17.56
N ASP A 211 -0.50 -3.02 17.53
CA ASP A 211 0.75 -3.39 18.21
C ASP A 211 1.94 -2.54 17.71
N CYS A 212 1.88 -2.03 16.47
CA CYS A 212 2.87 -1.12 15.88
C CYS A 212 2.55 0.36 16.10
N GLY A 213 1.46 0.69 16.79
CA GLY A 213 1.05 2.08 17.02
C GLY A 213 0.32 2.74 15.85
N TYR A 214 -0.11 1.98 14.84
CA TYR A 214 -0.97 2.51 13.79
C TYR A 214 -2.43 2.50 14.24
N GLY A 215 -3.01 3.68 14.44
CA GLY A 215 -4.44 3.83 14.79
C GLY A 215 -5.39 3.41 13.67
N ILE A 216 -6.68 3.24 14.00
CA ILE A 216 -7.70 2.77 13.04
C ILE A 216 -8.35 3.89 12.21
N ASP A 217 -8.13 5.16 12.57
CA ASP A 217 -8.88 6.27 11.99
C ASP A 217 -8.58 6.45 10.50
N GLY A 218 -7.32 6.28 10.08
CA GLY A 218 -6.95 6.25 8.67
C GLY A 218 -7.73 5.17 7.89
N LEU A 219 -7.77 3.94 8.40
CA LEU A 219 -8.50 2.84 7.75
C LEU A 219 -10.01 3.11 7.70
N LYS A 220 -10.60 3.69 8.77
CA LYS A 220 -12.01 4.10 8.79
C LYS A 220 -12.29 5.14 7.71
N VAL A 221 -11.41 6.13 7.54
CA VAL A 221 -11.51 7.13 6.46
C VAL A 221 -11.44 6.46 5.09
N PHE A 222 -10.54 5.51 4.89
CA PHE A 222 -10.38 4.82 3.61
C PHE A 222 -11.60 3.97 3.24
N TYR A 223 -12.13 3.19 4.17
CA TYR A 223 -13.35 2.41 3.91
C TYR A 223 -14.61 3.27 3.81
N ASP A 224 -14.70 4.37 4.56
CA ASP A 224 -15.76 5.37 4.38
C ASP A 224 -15.70 6.00 2.98
N ALA A 225 -14.50 6.29 2.48
CA ALA A 225 -14.28 6.79 1.14
C ALA A 225 -14.85 5.82 0.09
N ILE A 226 -14.47 4.54 0.16
CA ILE A 226 -14.98 3.49 -0.74
C ILE A 226 -16.51 3.36 -0.65
N ALA A 227 -17.09 3.45 0.56
CA ALA A 227 -18.54 3.35 0.74
C ALA A 227 -19.32 4.53 0.12
N LYS A 228 -18.70 5.71 0.04
CA LYS A 228 -19.31 6.95 -0.43
C LYS A 228 -19.08 7.23 -1.91
N MET A 229 -18.30 6.40 -2.61
CA MET A 229 -18.15 6.49 -4.05
C MET A 229 -19.50 6.19 -4.73
N PRO A 230 -19.96 7.02 -5.69
CA PRO A 230 -21.19 6.76 -6.45
C PRO A 230 -21.16 5.43 -7.21
N LYS A 231 -19.97 5.03 -7.66
CA LYS A 231 -19.67 3.76 -8.30
C LYS A 231 -18.35 3.26 -7.71
N ARG A 232 -18.26 1.95 -7.40
CA ARG A 232 -16.99 1.33 -7.00
C ARG A 232 -16.21 0.93 -8.24
N PRO A 233 -14.99 1.43 -8.45
CA PRO A 233 -14.09 0.88 -9.45
C PRO A 233 -13.67 -0.55 -9.11
N ASP A 234 -13.37 -1.37 -10.12
CA ASP A 234 -13.01 -2.78 -9.94
C ASP A 234 -11.75 -2.97 -9.09
N TRP A 235 -10.82 -2.00 -9.10
CA TRP A 235 -9.62 -2.06 -8.26
C TRP A 235 -9.91 -1.99 -6.75
N VAL A 236 -11.13 -1.59 -6.35
CA VAL A 236 -11.55 -1.55 -4.94
C VAL A 236 -11.53 -2.94 -4.30
N ASP A 237 -11.72 -4.00 -5.08
CA ASP A 237 -11.74 -5.38 -4.58
C ASP A 237 -10.42 -5.82 -3.96
N TYR A 238 -9.30 -5.17 -4.30
CA TYR A 238 -8.02 -5.39 -3.61
C TYR A 238 -8.03 -4.93 -2.15
N PHE A 239 -8.99 -4.10 -1.75
CA PHE A 239 -9.02 -3.48 -0.42
C PHE A 239 -10.24 -3.86 0.41
N LEU A 240 -11.38 -4.06 -0.25
CA LEU A 240 -12.65 -4.28 0.42
C LEU A 240 -13.58 -5.15 -0.45
N PRO A 241 -13.90 -6.38 -0.02
CA PRO A 241 -14.86 -7.22 -0.74
C PRO A 241 -16.24 -6.55 -0.86
N GLU A 242 -16.91 -6.73 -2.00
CA GLU A 242 -18.21 -6.10 -2.28
C GLU A 242 -19.28 -6.38 -1.21
N HIS A 243 -19.29 -7.60 -0.66
CA HIS A 243 -20.28 -8.05 0.31
C HIS A 243 -20.12 -7.43 1.71
N VAL A 244 -19.00 -6.76 1.98
CA VAL A 244 -18.70 -6.17 3.29
C VAL A 244 -19.48 -4.88 3.51
N LYS A 245 -20.24 -4.84 4.62
CA LYS A 245 -20.97 -3.64 5.06
C LYS A 245 -20.04 -2.71 5.84
N VAL A 246 -19.61 -1.61 5.23
CA VAL A 246 -18.68 -0.64 5.85
C VAL A 246 -19.15 -0.10 7.21
N ALA A 247 -20.45 0.14 7.39
CA ALA A 247 -20.97 0.59 8.70
C ALA A 247 -20.81 -0.45 9.83
N LYS A 248 -20.85 -1.76 9.50
CA LYS A 248 -20.54 -2.83 10.47
C LYS A 248 -19.04 -2.84 10.74
N LEU A 249 -18.24 -2.81 9.67
CA LEU A 249 -16.79 -2.80 9.72
C LEU A 249 -16.24 -1.69 10.61
N GLN A 250 -16.71 -0.45 10.45
CA GLN A 250 -16.30 0.69 11.29
C GLN A 250 -16.60 0.48 12.78
N LYS A 251 -17.73 -0.15 13.12
CA LYS A 251 -18.07 -0.47 14.51
C LYS A 251 -17.15 -1.56 15.07
N ASP A 252 -16.82 -2.55 14.25
CA ASP A 252 -15.94 -3.64 14.66
C ASP A 252 -14.49 -3.15 14.84
N LEU A 253 -14.00 -2.26 13.96
CA LEU A 253 -12.74 -1.56 14.14
C LEU A 253 -12.71 -0.76 15.44
N GLN A 254 -13.75 0.04 15.72
CA GLN A 254 -13.81 0.83 16.96
C GLN A 254 -13.82 -0.05 18.21
N LYS A 255 -14.51 -1.20 18.18
CA LYS A 255 -14.50 -2.16 19.29
C LYS A 255 -13.11 -2.75 19.50
N ALA A 256 -12.41 -3.09 18.41
CA ALA A 256 -11.06 -3.66 18.48
C ALA A 256 -10.08 -2.66 19.12
N GLU A 257 -10.09 -1.39 18.68
CA GLU A 257 -9.27 -0.34 19.26
C GLU A 257 -9.60 -0.07 20.74
N ASN A 258 -10.89 0.04 21.09
CA ASN A 258 -11.30 0.22 22.49
C ASN A 258 -10.85 -0.94 23.38
N TYR A 259 -10.93 -2.17 22.87
CA TYR A 259 -10.49 -3.36 23.59
C TYR A 259 -8.96 -3.37 23.77
N TYR A 260 -8.21 -2.94 22.76
CA TYR A 260 -6.76 -2.85 22.81
C TYR A 260 -6.28 -1.87 23.90
N PHE A 261 -6.86 -0.66 23.95
CA PHE A 261 -6.48 0.36 24.93
C PHE A 261 -7.04 0.16 26.34
N ALA A 262 -7.91 -0.84 26.54
CA ALA A 262 -8.43 -1.18 27.86
C ALA A 262 -7.58 -2.22 28.62
N GLN A 263 -6.56 -2.80 27.97
CA GLN A 263 -5.60 -3.75 28.56
C GLN A 263 -4.44 -3.02 29.23
#